data_AF-R9MMQ1-F1
#
_entry.id   AF-R9MMQ1-F1
#
_cell.length_a   1.000
_cell.length_b   1.000
_cell.length_c   1.000
_cell.angle_alpha   90.00
_cell.angle_beta   90.00
_cell.angle_gamma   90.00
#
_symmetry.space_group_name_H-M   'P 1'
#
loop_
_entity.id
_entity.type
_entity.pdbx_description
1 polymer ?
#
loop_
_entity_poly.entity_id
_entity_poly.type
_entity_poly.pdbx_seq_one_letter_code
_entity_poly.pdbx_strand_id
1 'polypeptide(L)'
;MKKKKFTCKLIAIAFSACLIAQSLAYLSPAEVFAGEVQEEYADDTDIQDADMPQEEESAQEVDVETESGEAAGDSSADEALPDEPIQEKTKEKVITAKETVQPPEGEEEKKISFEDAEKILIEIKITKSKVNDDPKDGAFYYKGSNMRPQILVYTLSKVEEGEDISGVQPDLLYKNDKDEIFIKKELTKGTDYTVTYPKDCEALGKYELTVSAAAKSEKYEGSRKVPYEVVEEAHKWSDWKVIVQQNVFQAGKKQRTCSVCKRIDTVVLAKLKPTIKINMTTIPLKVKKTTTKFKVSGLALGDSVKSYKSSNKKIFTVDKKGKIKAKKKGTAKLTVTLASGKKATAKVKVQKGTVKTTKVTVNTSKLVLLKGGSYTLRTTLAPLTTQQKATYSSSNKKVVTVSSKGVLNAKKKGTAKITVKSGSKKKQISVTVNVPSFPKGDGNAFLKSCQKIANTIMTDGNWIYFSGVGMKKSFAEARDYNPRQTSCANYVNFCMQDFGTLEPGMAFYGDGKGKIVYQGSSSKKAATKAMVEKNYDIIKLGGKKAVNAGLQPGDICIYKGHTNVFACLNSEGVPVWYDAGRNSTSDGKPESGYFTNMYRASYYNSMPIYYVLRLKK
;
A
#
# COMPACT_ATOMS: atom_id res chain seq x y z
N MET A 1 -24.42 36.39 -48.33
CA MET A 1 -24.53 35.14 -47.52
C MET A 1 -23.13 34.55 -47.42
N LYS A 2 -22.46 34.58 -46.26
CA LYS A 2 -22.67 33.79 -45.02
C LYS A 2 -22.00 32.40 -45.09
N LYS A 3 -21.06 32.23 -44.14
CA LYS A 3 -20.75 31.01 -43.34
C LYS A 3 -20.02 29.88 -44.09
N LYS A 4 -19.00 29.21 -43.54
CA LYS A 4 -18.40 29.18 -42.18
C LYS A 4 -17.01 28.51 -42.30
N LYS A 5 -15.98 29.16 -41.73
CA LYS A 5 -14.76 28.51 -41.18
C LYS A 5 -15.10 27.86 -39.83
N PHE A 6 -14.21 27.02 -39.29
CA PHE A 6 -14.36 26.02 -38.19
C PHE A 6 -14.76 24.65 -38.78
N THR A 7 -13.96 23.59 -38.71
CA THR A 7 -13.42 22.93 -37.50
C THR A 7 -12.28 21.96 -37.89
N CYS A 8 -11.55 21.41 -36.91
CA CYS A 8 -10.46 20.41 -36.98
C CYS A 8 -9.02 20.95 -36.87
N LYS A 9 -8.77 21.66 -35.76
CA LYS A 9 -7.47 21.76 -35.09
C LYS A 9 -7.66 21.67 -33.57
N LEU A 10 -8.26 20.57 -33.12
CA LEU A 10 -8.37 20.16 -31.72
C LEU A 10 -8.51 18.64 -31.72
N ILE A 11 -7.39 17.95 -31.46
CA ILE A 11 -7.18 16.62 -30.81
C ILE A 11 -5.69 16.27 -31.06
N ALA A 12 -4.81 17.17 -30.61
CA ALA A 12 -3.36 16.92 -30.56
C ALA A 12 -2.72 17.57 -29.31
N ILE A 13 -3.54 17.99 -28.33
CA ILE A 13 -3.11 18.66 -27.10
C ILE A 13 -3.84 18.04 -25.89
N ALA A 14 -3.83 16.71 -25.79
CA ALA A 14 -4.36 15.99 -24.62
C ALA A 14 -3.42 14.91 -24.05
N PHE A 15 -2.26 14.62 -24.67
CA PHE A 15 -1.31 13.64 -24.13
C PHE A 15 0.08 14.18 -23.73
N SER A 16 0.31 15.49 -23.85
CA SER A 16 1.59 16.12 -23.44
C SER A 16 1.48 16.98 -22.17
N ALA A 17 0.40 16.85 -21.40
CA ALA A 17 0.16 17.60 -20.15
C ALA A 17 0.11 16.75 -18.88
N CYS A 18 0.41 15.43 -18.97
CA CYS A 18 0.51 14.55 -17.79
C CYS A 18 1.96 14.29 -17.33
N LEU A 19 2.96 14.93 -17.95
CA LEU A 19 4.38 14.62 -17.72
C LEU A 19 5.22 15.74 -17.08
N ILE A 20 4.61 16.82 -16.55
CA ILE A 20 5.34 17.87 -15.79
C ILE A 20 4.56 18.28 -14.52
N ALA A 21 3.98 17.31 -13.81
CA ALA A 21 3.35 17.55 -12.50
C ALA A 21 3.60 16.42 -11.48
N GLN A 22 4.75 15.76 -11.51
CA GLN A 22 5.24 14.93 -10.41
C GLN A 22 6.76 15.12 -10.23
N SER A 23 7.13 16.32 -9.82
CA SER A 23 8.48 16.58 -9.32
C SER A 23 8.40 17.73 -8.32
N LEU A 24 7.90 17.45 -7.11
CA LEU A 24 8.08 18.24 -5.86
C LEU A 24 7.19 17.66 -4.74
N ALA A 25 7.52 16.46 -4.27
CA ALA A 25 7.20 15.97 -2.93
C ALA A 25 8.32 14.99 -2.55
N TYR A 26 8.58 14.81 -1.25
CA TYR A 26 9.70 14.07 -0.63
C TYR A 26 11.00 14.88 -0.44
N LEU A 27 10.92 15.83 0.49
CA LEU A 27 11.99 16.06 1.47
C LEU A 27 11.48 15.51 2.82
N SER A 28 12.33 14.77 3.51
CA SER A 28 12.14 14.06 4.78
C SER A 28 11.66 14.96 5.94
N PRO A 29 10.90 14.43 6.92
CA PRO A 29 10.84 15.01 8.25
C PRO A 29 11.85 14.32 9.17
N ALA A 30 12.92 15.04 9.53
CA ALA A 30 13.69 14.78 10.74
C ALA A 30 13.90 16.12 11.45
N GLU A 31 13.68 16.07 12.77
CA GLU A 31 13.97 17.09 13.80
C GLU A 31 13.03 18.30 13.90
N VAL A 32 12.25 18.32 14.99
CA VAL A 32 12.43 19.18 16.19
C VAL A 32 11.06 19.36 16.84
N PHE A 33 10.92 18.95 18.10
CA PHE A 33 10.38 19.78 19.19
C PHE A 33 10.77 19.18 20.53
N ALA A 34 11.82 19.75 21.13
CA ALA A 34 11.90 19.91 22.57
C ALA A 34 11.09 21.16 22.92
N GLY A 35 10.33 21.10 24.01
CA GLY A 35 9.51 22.19 24.51
C GLY A 35 8.64 21.68 25.65
N GLU A 36 9.18 21.79 26.86
CA GLU A 36 8.48 21.68 28.14
C GLU A 36 7.21 22.53 28.14
N VAL A 37 6.11 21.98 28.66
CA VAL A 37 5.13 22.75 29.42
C VAL A 37 4.63 21.84 30.55
N GLN A 38 4.78 22.36 31.76
CA GLN A 38 4.32 21.84 33.04
C GLN A 38 2.79 21.76 33.05
N GLU A 39 2.21 20.70 33.62
CA GLU A 39 0.89 20.78 34.26
C GLU A 39 0.97 20.09 35.62
N GLU A 40 0.37 20.79 36.58
CA GLU A 40 0.40 20.63 38.03
C GLU A 40 -0.26 19.33 38.49
N TYR A 41 0.35 18.71 39.50
CA TYR A 41 -0.34 17.80 40.41
C TYR A 41 -1.07 18.62 41.47
N ALA A 42 -2.36 18.38 41.61
CA ALA A 42 -3.08 18.61 42.86
C ALA A 42 -3.30 17.25 43.52
N ASP A 43 -2.82 17.18 44.75
CA ASP A 43 -2.93 16.12 45.75
C ASP A 43 -4.39 15.93 46.17
N ASP A 44 -4.78 14.69 46.50
CA ASP A 44 -5.26 14.38 47.85
C ASP A 44 -5.73 12.93 48.02
N THR A 45 -5.16 12.32 49.06
CA THR A 45 -5.74 11.36 50.02
C THR A 45 -5.75 9.85 49.72
N ASP A 46 -4.71 9.19 50.26
CA ASP A 46 -4.70 8.09 51.25
C ASP A 46 -5.92 7.15 51.37
N ILE A 47 -5.67 5.82 51.36
CA ILE A 47 -5.60 4.95 52.56
C ILE A 47 -5.38 3.47 52.14
N GLN A 48 -4.21 2.96 52.57
CA GLN A 48 -3.87 1.66 53.21
C GLN A 48 -4.11 0.29 52.53
N ASP A 49 -2.96 -0.38 52.35
CA ASP A 49 -2.57 -1.73 52.81
C ASP A 49 -3.52 -2.93 52.63
N ALA A 50 -3.05 -3.95 51.89
CA ALA A 50 -2.73 -5.27 52.45
C ALA A 50 -2.21 -6.26 51.38
N ASP A 51 -1.09 -6.89 51.73
CA ASP A 51 -0.70 -8.30 51.52
C ASP A 51 -0.74 -9.01 50.15
N MET A 52 0.45 -9.46 49.76
CA MET A 52 0.79 -10.67 48.99
C MET A 52 0.17 -11.95 49.61
N PRO A 53 -0.07 -13.07 48.89
CA PRO A 53 1.01 -13.85 48.26
C PRO A 53 0.67 -14.66 46.97
N GLN A 54 1.74 -15.29 46.48
CA GLN A 54 1.81 -16.33 45.46
C GLN A 54 1.27 -17.67 45.97
N GLU A 55 0.88 -18.57 45.04
CA GLU A 55 1.05 -20.04 45.03
C GLU A 55 0.45 -20.53 43.69
N GLU A 56 1.14 -21.22 42.77
CA GLU A 56 1.76 -22.56 42.74
C GLU A 56 0.80 -23.76 42.62
N GLU A 57 1.18 -24.67 41.69
CA GLU A 57 0.83 -26.10 41.54
C GLU A 57 -0.64 -26.48 41.27
N SER A 58 -1.02 -27.54 40.53
CA SER A 58 -0.40 -28.81 40.07
C SER A 58 -1.27 -29.32 38.89
N ALA A 59 -0.77 -30.00 37.84
CA ALA A 59 -0.54 -31.46 37.75
C ALA A 59 -1.70 -32.27 38.38
N GLN A 60 -2.30 -33.29 37.76
CA GLN A 60 -1.74 -34.37 36.95
C GLN A 60 -2.92 -35.27 36.51
N GLU A 61 -2.78 -35.93 35.34
CA GLU A 61 -3.07 -37.36 35.11
C GLU A 61 -4.52 -37.89 35.29
N VAL A 62 -5.05 -38.87 34.53
CA VAL A 62 -4.44 -39.95 33.75
C VAL A 62 -5.55 -40.68 32.98
N ASP A 63 -5.20 -41.12 31.76
CA ASP A 63 -5.51 -42.44 31.19
C ASP A 63 -6.94 -42.79 30.70
N VAL A 64 -7.12 -43.61 29.65
CA VAL A 64 -6.21 -44.57 28.99
C VAL A 64 -6.83 -44.99 27.64
N GLU A 65 -5.95 -45.23 26.66
CA GLU A 65 -6.00 -46.31 25.63
C GLU A 65 -7.17 -46.34 24.63
N THR A 66 -7.09 -46.83 23.40
CA THR A 66 -6.14 -47.47 22.47
C THR A 66 -7.02 -47.65 21.19
N GLU A 67 -6.61 -47.93 19.96
CA GLU A 67 -5.41 -48.46 19.34
C GLU A 67 -5.61 -48.33 17.83
N SER A 68 -4.49 -48.31 17.10
CA SER A 68 -4.30 -48.88 15.75
C SER A 68 -5.15 -48.33 14.59
N GLY A 69 -4.61 -48.00 13.42
CA GLY A 69 -3.33 -48.39 12.83
C GLY A 69 -3.60 -48.79 11.39
N GLU A 70 -2.93 -48.07 10.48
CA GLU A 70 -2.44 -48.54 9.16
C GLU A 70 -3.48 -49.03 8.12
N ALA A 71 -3.28 -48.98 6.81
CA ALA A 71 -2.39 -48.26 5.91
C ALA A 71 -2.78 -48.72 4.48
N ALA A 72 -2.51 -47.88 3.48
CA ALA A 72 -2.32 -48.19 2.06
C ALA A 72 -3.52 -48.80 1.29
N GLY A 73 -3.69 -48.65 -0.01
CA GLY A 73 -2.97 -48.02 -1.13
C GLY A 73 -3.97 -47.97 -2.30
N ASP A 74 -3.85 -47.01 -3.23
CA ASP A 74 -3.37 -47.25 -4.62
C ASP A 74 -4.32 -48.16 -5.43
N SER A 75 -4.83 -47.86 -6.64
CA SER A 75 -4.52 -46.88 -7.69
C SER A 75 -5.58 -46.98 -8.80
N SER A 76 -5.66 -45.94 -9.64
CA SER A 76 -5.96 -45.93 -11.09
C SER A 76 -7.34 -46.40 -11.58
N ALA A 77 -8.12 -45.51 -12.22
CA ALA A 77 -8.21 -45.30 -13.69
C ALA A 77 -9.40 -46.10 -14.27
N ASP A 78 -10.18 -45.69 -15.27
CA ASP A 78 -10.12 -44.63 -16.26
C ASP A 78 -11.53 -44.52 -16.91
N GLU A 79 -11.81 -43.37 -17.55
CA GLU A 79 -12.56 -43.18 -18.83
C GLU A 79 -13.91 -43.90 -19.10
N ALA A 80 -14.90 -43.38 -19.82
CA ALA A 80 -15.18 -42.12 -20.52
C ALA A 80 -16.67 -42.19 -21.00
N LEU A 81 -17.26 -41.03 -21.29
CA LEU A 81 -18.54 -40.85 -21.98
C LEU A 81 -18.42 -41.15 -23.48
N PRO A 82 -19.53 -41.39 -24.19
CA PRO A 82 -20.06 -40.40 -25.16
C PRO A 82 -21.61 -40.46 -25.25
N ASP A 83 -22.42 -39.67 -25.96
CA ASP A 83 -22.39 -38.43 -26.76
C ASP A 83 -23.88 -38.03 -26.95
N GLU A 84 -24.18 -36.75 -27.20
CA GLU A 84 -25.52 -36.20 -27.56
C GLU A 84 -25.93 -36.50 -29.04
N PRO A 85 -26.86 -35.79 -29.75
CA PRO A 85 -28.02 -34.92 -29.39
C PRO A 85 -29.28 -35.16 -30.29
N ILE A 86 -30.34 -34.32 -30.16
CA ILE A 86 -31.00 -33.48 -31.22
C ILE A 86 -32.49 -33.16 -30.90
N GLN A 87 -32.80 -31.84 -30.85
CA GLN A 87 -33.93 -31.00 -31.37
C GLN A 87 -35.26 -31.71 -31.78
N GLU A 88 -36.49 -31.17 -31.69
CA GLU A 88 -37.02 -29.82 -31.91
C GLU A 88 -38.54 -29.73 -31.57
N LYS A 89 -38.95 -28.59 -30.99
CA LYS A 89 -40.23 -27.84 -31.04
C LYS A 89 -41.62 -28.43 -31.41
N THR A 90 -42.59 -27.93 -30.61
CA THR A 90 -43.89 -27.24 -30.93
C THR A 90 -45.28 -27.92 -30.77
N LYS A 91 -46.07 -27.23 -29.92
CA LYS A 91 -47.52 -26.82 -30.01
C LYS A 91 -48.67 -27.73 -29.52
N GLU A 92 -49.31 -27.23 -28.46
CA GLU A 92 -50.76 -27.14 -28.09
C GLU A 92 -51.83 -27.94 -28.86
N LYS A 93 -52.68 -28.69 -28.11
CA LYS A 93 -54.16 -28.52 -28.03
C LYS A 93 -54.85 -29.48 -27.01
N VAL A 94 -55.31 -28.92 -25.88
CA VAL A 94 -56.71 -28.81 -25.39
C VAL A 94 -57.74 -29.98 -25.57
N ILE A 95 -58.24 -30.47 -24.40
CA ILE A 95 -59.58 -31.05 -24.01
C ILE A 95 -59.87 -32.52 -24.47
N THR A 96 -60.22 -33.51 -23.63
CA THR A 96 -61.41 -33.63 -22.75
C THR A 96 -61.25 -34.77 -21.71
N ALA A 97 -61.95 -34.64 -20.57
CA ALA A 97 -62.22 -35.63 -19.52
C ALA A 97 -62.89 -36.92 -20.06
N LYS A 98 -62.98 -38.07 -19.38
CA LYS A 98 -63.03 -38.43 -17.95
C LYS A 98 -62.99 -39.97 -17.93
N GLU A 99 -62.19 -40.63 -17.10
CA GLU A 99 -62.67 -41.84 -16.42
C GLU A 99 -61.94 -42.04 -15.09
N THR A 100 -62.78 -42.02 -14.07
CA THR A 100 -62.61 -42.31 -12.66
C THR A 100 -61.85 -43.61 -12.40
N VAL A 101 -60.72 -43.50 -11.70
CA VAL A 101 -60.38 -44.47 -10.64
C VAL A 101 -60.65 -43.74 -9.33
N GLN A 102 -61.58 -44.27 -8.55
CA GLN A 102 -61.87 -43.76 -7.21
C GLN A 102 -60.62 -43.88 -6.34
N PRO A 103 -60.32 -42.85 -5.51
CA PRO A 103 -59.25 -42.93 -4.53
C PRO A 103 -59.65 -43.88 -3.40
N PRO A 104 -58.70 -44.51 -2.69
CA PRO A 104 -59.04 -45.20 -1.45
C PRO A 104 -59.61 -44.17 -0.45
N GLU A 105 -60.74 -44.53 0.14
CA GLU A 105 -61.37 -43.79 1.22
C GLU A 105 -60.49 -43.77 2.47
N GLY A 106 -60.30 -42.59 3.06
CA GLY A 106 -60.08 -42.43 4.50
C GLY A 106 -58.63 -42.34 4.99
N GLU A 107 -57.88 -41.33 4.57
CA GLU A 107 -56.90 -40.69 5.46
C GLU A 107 -57.35 -39.24 5.68
N GLU A 108 -57.76 -38.88 6.90
CA GLU A 108 -57.87 -37.48 7.28
C GLU A 108 -56.50 -36.82 7.02
N GLU A 109 -56.43 -35.86 6.09
CA GLU A 109 -55.23 -35.02 5.93
C GLU A 109 -54.98 -34.32 7.27
N LYS A 110 -54.07 -34.91 8.07
CA LYS A 110 -53.79 -34.43 9.41
C LYS A 110 -53.19 -33.04 9.30
N LYS A 111 -53.89 -32.05 9.84
CA LYS A 111 -53.43 -30.65 9.83
C LYS A 111 -52.03 -30.56 10.43
N ILE A 112 -51.21 -29.69 9.84
CA ILE A 112 -49.86 -29.44 10.35
C ILE A 112 -49.99 -28.46 11.53
N SER A 113 -49.64 -28.92 12.72
CA SER A 113 -49.71 -28.10 13.93
C SER A 113 -48.57 -27.08 13.96
N PHE A 114 -48.90 -25.85 14.36
CA PHE A 114 -47.92 -24.82 14.66
C PHE A 114 -47.04 -25.17 15.85
N GLU A 115 -47.37 -26.17 16.67
CA GLU A 115 -46.50 -26.68 17.75
C GLU A 115 -45.39 -27.61 17.22
N ASP A 116 -45.55 -28.15 16.01
CA ASP A 116 -44.57 -29.03 15.37
C ASP A 116 -43.40 -28.21 14.80
N ALA A 117 -42.31 -28.14 15.56
CA ALA A 117 -41.11 -27.40 15.19
C ALA A 117 -40.31 -28.07 14.07
N GLU A 118 -40.53 -29.35 13.79
CA GLU A 118 -39.87 -30.07 12.68
C GLU A 118 -40.57 -29.78 11.34
N LYS A 119 -41.84 -29.38 11.37
CA LYS A 119 -42.62 -29.04 10.16
C LYS A 119 -42.85 -27.55 9.93
N ILE A 120 -42.81 -26.73 10.98
CA ILE A 120 -43.05 -25.28 10.89
C ILE A 120 -41.87 -24.51 11.50
N LEU A 121 -41.22 -23.71 10.65
CA LEU A 121 -40.18 -22.76 11.06
C LEU A 121 -40.78 -21.36 11.21
N ILE A 122 -40.48 -20.71 12.32
CA ILE A 122 -40.86 -19.32 12.58
C ILE A 122 -39.59 -18.48 12.67
N GLU A 123 -39.41 -17.55 11.74
CA GLU A 123 -38.26 -16.64 11.71
C GLU A 123 -38.67 -15.23 12.16
N ILE A 124 -37.88 -14.65 13.06
CA ILE A 124 -38.05 -13.28 13.55
C ILE A 124 -37.16 -12.34 12.74
N LYS A 125 -37.78 -11.43 11.98
CA LYS A 125 -37.09 -10.43 11.14
C LYS A 125 -37.35 -9.03 11.66
N ILE A 126 -36.31 -8.30 12.04
CA ILE A 126 -36.45 -6.90 12.43
C ILE A 126 -36.50 -6.05 11.15
N THR A 127 -37.62 -5.37 10.90
CA THR A 127 -37.74 -4.43 9.78
C THR A 127 -37.24 -3.04 10.16
N LYS A 128 -36.63 -2.37 9.18
CA LYS A 128 -36.04 -1.03 9.28
C LYS A 128 -37.09 -0.03 9.75
N SER A 129 -37.02 0.35 11.01
CA SER A 129 -37.97 1.30 11.57
C SER A 129 -37.27 2.37 12.39
N LYS A 130 -37.93 3.53 12.50
CA LYS A 130 -37.41 4.80 13.03
C LYS A 130 -36.80 4.61 14.43
N VAL A 131 -35.51 4.89 14.52
CA VAL A 131 -34.66 4.76 15.70
C VAL A 131 -34.57 6.11 16.43
N ASN A 132 -34.82 6.12 17.74
CA ASN A 132 -34.56 7.29 18.59
C ASN A 132 -33.15 7.18 19.19
N ASP A 133 -32.33 8.23 19.03
CA ASP A 133 -31.00 8.28 19.65
C ASP A 133 -31.10 8.84 21.06
N ASP A 134 -30.31 8.31 22.00
CA ASP A 134 -29.94 9.06 23.19
C ASP A 134 -28.76 10.00 22.82
N PRO A 135 -28.93 11.33 22.97
CA PRO A 135 -27.89 12.30 22.61
C PRO A 135 -26.65 12.26 23.51
N LYS A 136 -26.65 11.52 24.63
CA LYS A 136 -25.54 11.52 25.61
C LYS A 136 -24.50 10.44 25.34
N ASP A 137 -24.90 9.24 24.95
CA ASP A 137 -24.02 8.08 24.79
C ASP A 137 -23.99 7.53 23.36
N GLY A 138 -24.87 8.00 22.47
CA GLY A 138 -24.97 7.52 21.10
C GLY A 138 -25.53 6.10 21.00
N ALA A 139 -26.20 5.61 22.04
CA ALA A 139 -27.01 4.41 21.97
C ALA A 139 -28.38 4.71 21.34
N PHE A 140 -29.06 3.65 20.92
CA PHE A 140 -30.38 3.80 20.31
C PHE A 140 -31.32 2.64 20.61
N TYR A 141 -32.62 2.95 20.56
CA TYR A 141 -33.69 1.97 20.80
C TYR A 141 -34.81 2.08 19.74
N TYR A 142 -35.52 0.98 19.54
CA TYR A 142 -36.70 0.89 18.69
C TYR A 142 -37.91 1.51 19.40
N LYS A 143 -38.66 2.43 18.77
CA LYS A 143 -39.81 3.12 19.40
C LYS A 143 -41.17 2.72 18.84
N GLY A 144 -42.16 2.51 19.71
CA GLY A 144 -43.56 2.26 19.37
C GLY A 144 -43.78 0.95 18.60
N SER A 145 -44.53 0.99 17.49
CA SER A 145 -44.81 -0.17 16.61
C SER A 145 -43.54 -0.89 16.08
N ASN A 146 -42.37 -0.28 16.26
CA ASN A 146 -41.06 -0.78 15.83
C ASN A 146 -40.44 -1.81 16.78
N MET A 147 -41.00 -2.00 17.98
CA MET A 147 -40.63 -3.09 18.88
C MET A 147 -41.33 -4.41 18.53
N ARG A 148 -42.26 -4.40 17.57
CA ARG A 148 -42.91 -5.61 17.06
C ARG A 148 -42.11 -6.14 15.86
N PRO A 149 -41.34 -7.23 16.01
CA PRO A 149 -40.59 -7.77 14.87
C PRO A 149 -41.54 -8.29 13.80
N GLN A 150 -41.12 -8.24 12.54
CA GLN A 150 -41.81 -8.95 11.47
C GLN A 150 -41.60 -10.45 11.67
N ILE A 151 -42.65 -11.25 11.56
CA ILE A 151 -42.59 -12.71 11.68
C ILE A 151 -42.87 -13.33 10.33
N LEU A 152 -41.91 -14.10 9.83
CA LEU A 152 -42.05 -14.94 8.65
C LEU A 152 -42.21 -16.38 9.11
N VAL A 153 -43.14 -17.10 8.50
CA VAL A 153 -43.42 -18.49 8.87
C VAL A 153 -43.26 -19.34 7.62
N TYR A 154 -42.62 -20.48 7.76
CA TYR A 154 -42.34 -21.41 6.69
C TYR A 154 -42.82 -22.81 7.07
N THR A 155 -43.36 -23.55 6.10
CA THR A 155 -43.40 -25.01 6.18
C THR A 155 -42.06 -25.57 5.74
N LEU A 156 -41.61 -26.62 6.41
CA LEU A 156 -40.39 -27.35 6.12
C LEU A 156 -40.69 -28.64 5.39
N SER A 157 -39.92 -28.94 4.35
CA SER A 157 -39.89 -30.23 3.68
C SER A 157 -38.46 -30.76 3.76
N LYS A 158 -38.28 -31.91 4.42
CA LYS A 158 -36.95 -32.52 4.59
C LYS A 158 -36.39 -32.90 3.22
N VAL A 159 -35.12 -32.58 2.99
CA VAL A 159 -34.38 -33.01 1.81
C VAL A 159 -33.81 -34.38 2.11
N GLU A 160 -34.17 -35.37 1.29
CA GLU A 160 -33.69 -36.74 1.46
C GLU A 160 -32.29 -36.93 0.85
N GLU A 161 -31.57 -37.94 1.32
CA GLU A 161 -30.22 -38.23 0.85
C GLU A 161 -30.20 -38.54 -0.66
N GLY A 162 -29.48 -37.73 -1.44
CA GLY A 162 -29.39 -37.84 -2.90
C GLY A 162 -30.33 -36.94 -3.70
N GLU A 163 -31.17 -36.14 -3.05
CA GLU A 163 -32.07 -35.17 -3.72
C GLU A 163 -31.28 -33.97 -4.29
N ASP A 164 -31.49 -33.64 -5.57
CA ASP A 164 -30.83 -32.50 -6.23
C ASP A 164 -31.48 -31.17 -5.86
N ILE A 165 -30.78 -30.38 -5.05
CA ILE A 165 -31.21 -29.06 -4.61
C ILE A 165 -30.47 -27.91 -5.32
N SER A 166 -29.71 -28.18 -6.40
CA SER A 166 -28.91 -27.18 -7.12
C SER A 166 -29.73 -26.03 -7.74
N GLY A 167 -31.04 -26.25 -7.95
CA GLY A 167 -32.00 -25.24 -8.43
C GLY A 167 -32.67 -24.40 -7.34
N VAL A 168 -32.45 -24.69 -6.05
CA VAL A 168 -33.10 -23.97 -4.94
C VAL A 168 -32.28 -22.75 -4.53
N GLN A 169 -32.93 -21.60 -4.33
CA GLN A 169 -32.24 -20.40 -3.88
C GLN A 169 -31.67 -20.61 -2.45
N PRO A 170 -30.42 -20.21 -2.16
CA PRO A 170 -29.80 -20.48 -0.86
C PRO A 170 -30.57 -19.95 0.36
N ASP A 171 -31.34 -18.88 0.21
CA ASP A 171 -32.17 -18.28 1.26
C ASP A 171 -33.44 -19.09 1.59
N LEU A 172 -33.82 -20.03 0.74
CA LEU A 172 -34.93 -20.97 0.95
C LEU A 172 -34.49 -22.30 1.56
N LEU A 173 -33.19 -22.52 1.79
CA LEU A 173 -32.69 -23.68 2.52
C LEU A 173 -32.60 -23.38 4.01
N TYR A 174 -32.91 -24.37 4.83
CA TYR A 174 -32.78 -24.33 6.29
C TYR A 174 -32.04 -25.57 6.77
N LYS A 175 -31.07 -25.39 7.66
CA LYS A 175 -30.38 -26.50 8.33
C LYS A 175 -30.76 -26.48 9.79
N ASN A 176 -31.28 -27.58 10.31
CA ASN A 176 -31.61 -27.68 11.74
C ASN A 176 -30.35 -28.02 12.57
N ASP A 177 -30.50 -28.10 13.89
CA ASP A 177 -29.39 -28.38 14.83
C ASP A 177 -28.82 -29.79 14.69
N LYS A 178 -29.51 -30.71 13.99
CA LYS A 178 -29.06 -32.06 13.68
C LYS A 178 -28.34 -32.14 12.32
N ASP A 179 -28.02 -30.99 11.74
CA ASP A 179 -27.42 -30.85 10.41
C ASP A 179 -28.30 -31.35 9.24
N GLU A 180 -29.59 -31.57 9.45
CA GLU A 180 -30.55 -31.97 8.41
C GLU A 180 -30.99 -30.75 7.59
N ILE A 181 -31.12 -30.92 6.27
CA ILE A 181 -31.46 -29.85 5.33
C ILE A 181 -32.96 -29.92 5.00
N PHE A 182 -33.61 -28.75 5.00
CA PHE A 182 -35.01 -28.57 4.64
C PHE A 182 -35.17 -27.49 3.60
N ILE A 183 -36.16 -27.66 2.71
CA ILE A 183 -36.65 -26.60 1.84
C ILE A 183 -37.76 -25.85 2.57
N LYS A 184 -37.60 -24.53 2.70
CA LYS A 184 -38.59 -23.62 3.28
C LYS A 184 -39.60 -23.19 2.23
N LYS A 185 -40.88 -23.26 2.56
CA LYS A 185 -41.96 -22.64 1.79
C LYS A 185 -42.69 -21.62 2.65
N GLU A 186 -42.65 -20.35 2.24
CA GLU A 186 -43.23 -19.24 2.99
C GLU A 186 -44.76 -19.35 3.06
N LEU A 187 -45.30 -19.18 4.27
CA LEU A 187 -46.72 -19.11 4.53
C LEU A 187 -47.25 -17.68 4.42
N THR A 188 -48.53 -17.54 4.10
CA THR A 188 -49.16 -16.25 3.88
C THR A 188 -49.83 -15.74 5.16
N LYS A 189 -49.35 -14.60 5.70
CA LYS A 189 -49.96 -13.96 6.88
C LYS A 189 -51.40 -13.51 6.57
N GLY A 190 -52.33 -13.80 7.48
CA GLY A 190 -53.76 -13.53 7.36
C GLY A 190 -54.55 -14.69 6.74
N THR A 191 -53.90 -15.51 5.90
CA THR A 191 -54.52 -16.67 5.23
C THR A 191 -54.12 -17.98 5.89
N ASP A 192 -52.83 -18.20 6.10
CA ASP A 192 -52.29 -19.42 6.72
C ASP A 192 -52.05 -19.24 8.22
N TYR A 193 -51.58 -18.06 8.62
CA TYR A 193 -51.26 -17.77 10.02
C TYR A 193 -51.58 -16.32 10.42
N THR A 194 -51.72 -16.09 11.72
CA THR A 194 -51.85 -14.75 12.31
C THR A 194 -50.80 -14.58 13.42
N VAL A 195 -50.48 -13.33 13.75
CA VAL A 195 -49.48 -13.01 14.78
C VAL A 195 -50.11 -12.05 15.78
N THR A 196 -50.11 -12.45 17.04
CA THR A 196 -50.60 -11.65 18.16
C THR A 196 -49.41 -11.23 19.01
N TYR A 197 -49.23 -9.91 19.15
CA TYR A 197 -48.17 -9.33 19.97
C TYR A 197 -48.71 -8.96 21.36
N PRO A 198 -47.86 -8.96 22.41
CA PRO A 198 -48.25 -8.50 23.73
C PRO A 198 -48.64 -7.01 23.70
N LYS A 199 -49.60 -6.63 24.55
CA LYS A 199 -50.15 -5.26 24.60
C LYS A 199 -49.12 -4.23 25.07
N ASP A 200 -48.21 -4.62 25.96
CA ASP A 200 -47.28 -3.70 26.66
C ASP A 200 -45.84 -3.74 26.12
N CYS A 201 -45.68 -4.05 24.82
CA CYS A 201 -44.38 -3.98 24.17
C CYS A 201 -43.99 -2.52 23.87
N GLU A 202 -43.67 -1.78 24.94
CA GLU A 202 -43.33 -0.35 24.91
C GLU A 202 -41.94 -0.03 25.50
N ALA A 203 -41.23 -1.01 26.04
CA ALA A 203 -39.93 -0.85 26.71
C ALA A 203 -38.90 -1.91 26.28
N LEU A 204 -37.65 -1.77 26.77
CA LEU A 204 -36.63 -2.82 26.64
C LEU A 204 -37.03 -4.04 27.49
N GLY A 205 -36.74 -5.23 27.00
CA GLY A 205 -36.99 -6.46 27.74
C GLY A 205 -37.39 -7.65 26.88
N LYS A 206 -37.69 -8.76 27.56
CA LYS A 206 -38.10 -10.03 26.95
C LYS A 206 -39.61 -10.10 26.84
N TYR A 207 -40.08 -10.48 25.67
CA TYR A 207 -41.48 -10.56 25.30
C TYR A 207 -41.78 -11.90 24.65
N GLU A 208 -43.05 -12.27 24.64
CA GLU A 208 -43.53 -13.49 23.99
C GLU A 208 -44.70 -13.11 23.08
N LEU A 209 -44.59 -13.44 21.79
CA LEU A 209 -45.68 -13.31 20.83
C LEU A 209 -46.27 -14.67 20.52
N THR A 210 -47.51 -14.69 20.04
CA THR A 210 -48.18 -15.93 19.63
C THR A 210 -48.37 -15.94 18.13
N VAL A 211 -47.88 -16.99 17.47
CA VAL A 211 -48.18 -17.29 16.07
C VAL A 211 -49.22 -18.39 16.04
N SER A 212 -50.37 -18.13 15.44
CA SER A 212 -51.50 -19.06 15.40
C SER A 212 -51.86 -19.37 13.95
N ALA A 213 -52.32 -20.60 13.69
CA ALA A 213 -53.01 -20.89 12.44
C ALA A 213 -54.16 -19.89 12.25
N ALA A 214 -54.35 -19.40 11.01
CA ALA A 214 -55.44 -18.49 10.74
C ALA A 214 -56.79 -19.20 10.94
N ALA A 215 -57.81 -18.49 11.41
CA ALA A 215 -59.10 -19.07 11.78
C ALA A 215 -59.83 -19.82 10.63
N LYS A 216 -59.45 -19.55 9.38
CA LYS A 216 -60.00 -20.20 8.17
C LYS A 216 -59.02 -21.19 7.52
N SER A 217 -57.91 -21.52 8.19
CA SER A 217 -56.95 -22.46 7.62
C SER A 217 -57.47 -23.90 7.71
N GLU A 218 -57.59 -24.54 6.56
CA GLU A 218 -57.92 -25.97 6.46
C GLU A 218 -56.67 -26.86 6.62
N LYS A 219 -55.47 -26.30 6.45
CA LYS A 219 -54.19 -27.03 6.41
C LYS A 219 -53.37 -26.96 7.69
N TYR A 220 -53.55 -25.91 8.48
CA TYR A 220 -52.76 -25.67 9.68
C TYR A 220 -53.65 -25.51 10.91
N GLU A 221 -53.11 -25.88 12.07
CA GLU A 221 -53.81 -25.74 13.35
C GLU A 221 -52.86 -25.38 14.49
N GLY A 222 -53.42 -25.10 15.66
CA GLY A 222 -52.65 -24.80 16.87
C GLY A 222 -52.00 -23.42 16.86
N SER A 223 -51.16 -23.20 17.87
CA SER A 223 -50.40 -21.96 18.03
C SER A 223 -49.10 -22.21 18.75
N ARG A 224 -48.07 -21.42 18.42
CA ARG A 224 -46.79 -21.46 19.11
C ARG A 224 -46.46 -20.11 19.68
N LYS A 225 -46.03 -20.14 20.93
CA LYS A 225 -45.45 -18.99 21.60
C LYS A 225 -43.99 -18.85 21.20
N VAL A 226 -43.59 -17.64 20.84
CA VAL A 226 -42.26 -17.35 20.31
C VAL A 226 -41.66 -16.21 21.15
N PRO A 227 -40.60 -16.50 21.94
CA PRO A 227 -39.93 -15.46 22.69
C PRO A 227 -39.11 -14.55 21.77
N TYR A 228 -39.04 -13.27 22.11
CA TYR A 228 -38.13 -12.30 21.49
C TYR A 228 -37.70 -11.25 22.51
N GLU A 229 -36.56 -10.62 22.28
CA GLU A 229 -36.03 -9.60 23.18
C GLU A 229 -35.83 -8.28 22.45
N VAL A 230 -36.20 -7.18 23.10
CA VAL A 230 -35.91 -5.82 22.67
C VAL A 230 -34.74 -5.33 23.50
N VAL A 231 -33.57 -5.24 22.87
CA VAL A 231 -32.31 -4.80 23.50
C VAL A 231 -31.89 -3.41 23.02
N GLU A 232 -31.06 -2.76 23.83
CA GLU A 232 -30.34 -1.54 23.44
C GLU A 232 -29.17 -1.90 22.51
N GLU A 233 -29.03 -1.17 21.41
CA GLU A 233 -27.95 -1.38 20.45
C GLU A 233 -27.12 -0.10 20.28
N ALA A 234 -25.81 -0.26 20.29
CA ALA A 234 -24.89 0.83 19.99
C ALA A 234 -24.71 1.01 18.48
N HIS A 235 -24.52 2.25 18.03
CA HIS A 235 -24.20 2.49 16.61
C HIS A 235 -22.85 1.87 16.23
N LYS A 236 -22.85 0.95 15.26
CA LYS A 236 -21.62 0.46 14.60
C LYS A 236 -21.33 1.27 13.34
N TRP A 237 -20.76 2.45 13.53
CA TRP A 237 -20.43 3.40 12.46
C TRP A 237 -19.28 2.93 11.57
N SER A 238 -19.40 3.15 10.26
CA SER A 238 -18.28 3.07 9.33
C SER A 238 -17.25 4.18 9.57
N ASP A 239 -16.10 4.04 8.92
CA ASP A 239 -15.16 5.15 8.78
C ASP A 239 -15.81 6.37 8.11
N TRP A 240 -15.30 7.54 8.48
CA TRP A 240 -15.68 8.79 7.84
C TRP A 240 -15.17 8.83 6.39
N LYS A 241 -16.09 9.01 5.45
CA LYS A 241 -15.82 9.24 4.04
C LYS A 241 -16.02 10.71 3.69
N VAL A 242 -15.00 11.36 3.12
CA VAL A 242 -15.13 12.73 2.58
C VAL A 242 -15.96 12.67 1.30
N ILE A 243 -17.10 13.35 1.30
CA ILE A 243 -18.01 13.44 0.14
C ILE A 243 -17.87 14.77 -0.60
N VAL A 244 -17.43 15.81 0.11
CA VAL A 244 -17.14 17.13 -0.46
C VAL A 244 -15.81 17.59 0.11
N GLN A 245 -14.80 17.72 -0.75
CA GLN A 245 -13.48 18.17 -0.36
C GLN A 245 -13.51 19.66 0.02
N GLN A 246 -13.14 19.99 1.27
CA GLN A 246 -13.01 21.39 1.71
C GLN A 246 -11.87 22.11 1.00
N ASN A 247 -12.06 23.40 0.75
CA ASN A 247 -11.03 24.29 0.21
C ASN A 247 -11.18 25.69 0.84
N VAL A 248 -10.38 26.67 0.40
CA VAL A 248 -10.44 28.03 0.96
C VAL A 248 -11.76 28.78 0.67
N PHE A 249 -12.52 28.35 -0.34
CA PHE A 249 -13.76 29.00 -0.77
C PHE A 249 -15.02 28.22 -0.36
N GLN A 250 -14.90 26.91 -0.14
CA GLN A 250 -16.00 25.99 0.10
C GLN A 250 -15.74 25.09 1.33
N ALA A 251 -16.77 24.96 2.17
CA ALA A 251 -16.77 24.05 3.31
C ALA A 251 -16.80 22.59 2.83
N GLY A 252 -16.16 21.68 3.57
CA GLY A 252 -16.19 20.26 3.26
C GLY A 252 -17.37 19.56 3.89
N LYS A 253 -17.58 18.31 3.49
CA LYS A 253 -18.53 17.40 4.14
C LYS A 253 -17.93 16.01 4.21
N LYS A 254 -18.08 15.37 5.35
CA LYS A 254 -17.79 13.95 5.54
C LYS A 254 -19.02 13.22 6.05
N GLN A 255 -19.15 11.95 5.68
CA GLN A 255 -20.26 11.09 6.04
C GLN A 255 -19.77 9.74 6.56
N ARG A 256 -20.55 9.12 7.43
CA ARG A 256 -20.38 7.73 7.83
C ARG A 256 -21.75 7.06 7.96
N THR A 257 -21.79 5.74 7.83
CA THR A 257 -23.04 4.98 7.85
C THR A 257 -23.00 3.94 8.96
N CYS A 258 -24.07 3.83 9.74
CA CYS A 258 -24.18 2.78 10.74
C CYS A 258 -24.58 1.46 10.07
N SER A 259 -23.83 0.40 10.32
CA SER A 259 -24.13 -0.92 9.75
C SER A 259 -25.39 -1.56 10.35
N VAL A 260 -25.78 -1.20 11.58
CA VAL A 260 -26.95 -1.72 12.30
C VAL A 260 -28.23 -1.01 11.83
N CYS A 261 -28.35 0.30 12.07
CA CYS A 261 -29.58 1.06 11.79
C CYS A 261 -29.63 1.72 10.39
N LYS A 262 -28.54 1.64 9.61
CA LYS A 262 -28.39 2.27 8.28
C LYS A 262 -28.45 3.80 8.25
N ARG A 263 -28.44 4.47 9.41
CA ARG A 263 -28.37 5.92 9.52
C ARG A 263 -27.09 6.46 8.87
N ILE A 264 -27.17 7.67 8.33
CA ILE A 264 -26.03 8.41 7.79
C ILE A 264 -25.78 9.63 8.67
N ASP A 265 -24.61 9.68 9.28
CA ASP A 265 -24.13 10.84 10.03
C ASP A 265 -23.31 11.72 9.10
N THR A 266 -23.59 13.03 9.09
CA THR A 266 -22.97 14.01 8.20
C THR A 266 -22.40 15.17 8.99
N VAL A 267 -21.10 15.39 8.88
CA VAL A 267 -20.42 16.53 9.50
C VAL A 267 -19.95 17.51 8.43
N VAL A 268 -20.29 18.78 8.62
CA VAL A 268 -19.77 19.89 7.82
C VAL A 268 -18.40 20.29 8.36
N LEU A 269 -17.40 20.33 7.48
CA LEU A 269 -16.05 20.75 7.81
C LEU A 269 -15.86 22.21 7.41
N ALA A 270 -15.31 23.03 8.31
CA ALA A 270 -15.07 24.44 8.04
C ALA A 270 -14.15 24.66 6.84
N LYS A 271 -14.28 25.82 6.17
CA LYS A 271 -13.38 26.20 5.06
C LYS A 271 -11.92 26.20 5.51
N LEU A 272 -11.01 25.87 4.60
CA LEU A 272 -9.58 25.90 4.90
C LEU A 272 -9.12 27.35 5.15
N LYS A 273 -8.29 27.55 6.18
CA LYS A 273 -7.61 28.83 6.41
C LYS A 273 -6.60 29.08 5.27
N PRO A 274 -6.62 30.25 4.61
CA PRO A 274 -5.68 30.52 3.51
C PRO A 274 -4.22 30.56 3.98
N THR A 275 -3.32 29.99 3.18
CA THR A 275 -1.87 29.93 3.44
C THR A 275 -1.08 30.44 2.23
N ILE A 276 0.11 31.03 2.50
CA ILE A 276 1.02 31.52 1.46
C ILE A 276 2.46 31.44 1.98
N LYS A 277 3.36 30.87 1.17
CA LYS A 277 4.81 30.88 1.37
C LYS A 277 5.48 31.57 0.18
N ILE A 278 6.54 32.35 0.46
CA ILE A 278 7.38 32.99 -0.55
C ILE A 278 8.82 32.52 -0.38
N ASN A 279 9.53 32.28 -1.48
CA ASN A 279 10.88 31.70 -1.43
C ASN A 279 11.99 32.69 -1.04
N MET A 280 11.71 33.99 -1.02
CA MET A 280 12.63 35.02 -0.54
C MET A 280 11.88 36.29 -0.12
N THR A 281 12.30 36.92 0.97
CA THR A 281 11.73 38.18 1.48
C THR A 281 12.43 39.42 0.93
N THR A 282 13.65 39.26 0.38
CA THR A 282 14.40 40.34 -0.27
C THR A 282 14.91 39.89 -1.65
N ILE A 283 14.67 40.71 -2.67
CA ILE A 283 14.95 40.44 -4.08
C ILE A 283 15.94 41.50 -4.59
N PRO A 284 17.26 41.30 -4.43
CA PRO A 284 18.25 42.23 -4.95
C PRO A 284 18.42 42.05 -6.46
N LEU A 285 18.42 43.15 -7.22
CA LEU A 285 18.57 43.11 -8.68
C LEU A 285 19.48 44.23 -9.18
N LYS A 286 20.24 43.95 -10.24
CA LYS A 286 20.94 44.99 -10.99
C LYS A 286 19.95 45.74 -11.88
N VAL A 287 20.12 47.06 -12.02
CA VAL A 287 19.37 47.92 -12.95
C VAL A 287 19.29 47.28 -14.35
N LYS A 288 18.14 47.41 -15.02
CA LYS A 288 17.81 46.83 -16.34
C LYS A 288 17.73 45.29 -16.40
N LYS A 289 18.00 44.56 -15.32
CA LYS A 289 17.85 43.09 -15.28
C LYS A 289 16.44 42.66 -14.87
N THR A 290 16.10 41.43 -15.26
CA THR A 290 14.81 40.79 -14.92
C THR A 290 15.04 39.52 -14.11
N THR A 291 14.03 39.06 -13.37
CA THR A 291 14.06 37.75 -12.71
C THR A 291 12.68 37.11 -12.66
N THR A 292 12.66 35.79 -12.75
CA THR A 292 11.51 34.90 -12.52
C THR A 292 11.75 33.95 -11.34
N LYS A 293 12.84 34.19 -10.58
CA LYS A 293 13.25 33.34 -9.46
C LYS A 293 12.42 33.54 -8.20
N PHE A 294 11.65 34.63 -8.09
CA PHE A 294 10.66 34.81 -7.03
C PHE A 294 9.50 33.85 -7.26
N LYS A 295 9.15 33.06 -6.24
CA LYS A 295 8.12 32.02 -6.32
C LYS A 295 7.22 32.09 -5.09
N VAL A 296 5.95 31.82 -5.33
CA VAL A 296 4.89 31.67 -4.34
C VAL A 296 4.52 30.19 -4.31
N SER A 297 4.37 29.62 -3.12
CA SER A 297 4.05 28.20 -2.90
C SER A 297 3.29 28.03 -1.58
N GLY A 298 2.98 26.78 -1.21
CA GLY A 298 2.32 26.49 0.07
C GLY A 298 0.95 27.16 0.18
N LEU A 299 0.19 27.12 -0.91
CA LEU A 299 -1.18 27.61 -0.96
C LEU A 299 -2.11 26.54 -0.39
N ALA A 300 -3.15 26.98 0.33
CA ALA A 300 -4.22 26.09 0.75
C ALA A 300 -5.01 25.62 -0.47
N LEU A 301 -5.64 24.45 -0.38
CA LEU A 301 -6.36 23.85 -1.50
C LEU A 301 -7.40 24.82 -2.06
N GLY A 302 -7.49 24.90 -3.39
CA GLY A 302 -8.38 25.80 -4.13
C GLY A 302 -7.88 27.24 -4.28
N ASP A 303 -6.86 27.67 -3.54
CA ASP A 303 -6.36 29.05 -3.66
C ASP A 303 -5.40 29.23 -4.85
N SER A 304 -5.21 30.47 -5.27
CA SER A 304 -4.32 30.82 -6.38
C SER A 304 -3.81 32.26 -6.27
N VAL A 305 -2.72 32.57 -6.96
CA VAL A 305 -2.22 33.95 -6.99
C VAL A 305 -3.10 34.81 -7.89
N LYS A 306 -3.82 35.76 -7.29
CA LYS A 306 -4.67 36.72 -8.00
C LYS A 306 -3.87 37.85 -8.64
N SER A 307 -2.89 38.41 -7.93
CA SER A 307 -2.10 39.53 -8.47
C SER A 307 -0.74 39.74 -7.82
N TYR A 308 0.14 40.43 -8.56
CA TYR A 308 1.40 41.00 -8.10
C TYR A 308 1.36 42.52 -8.26
N LYS A 309 1.77 43.27 -7.23
CA LYS A 309 1.79 44.74 -7.24
C LYS A 309 3.13 45.29 -6.75
N SER A 310 3.68 46.25 -7.49
CA SER A 310 4.82 47.06 -7.05
C SER A 310 4.33 48.32 -6.35
N SER A 311 4.90 48.65 -5.20
CA SER A 311 4.62 49.92 -4.51
C SER A 311 5.21 51.13 -5.26
N ASN A 312 6.22 50.95 -6.12
CA ASN A 312 6.78 52.02 -6.93
C ASN A 312 7.27 51.49 -8.29
N LYS A 313 6.46 51.73 -9.33
CA LYS A 313 6.74 51.32 -10.72
C LYS A 313 7.95 52.03 -11.36
N LYS A 314 8.46 53.13 -10.78
CA LYS A 314 9.70 53.79 -11.22
C LYS A 314 10.94 53.00 -10.79
N ILE A 315 10.86 52.26 -9.67
CA ILE A 315 11.96 51.42 -9.16
C ILE A 315 11.95 50.05 -9.85
N PHE A 316 10.80 49.37 -9.87
CA PHE A 316 10.65 48.09 -10.57
C PHE A 316 9.20 47.86 -11.01
N THR A 317 9.03 47.05 -12.05
CA THR A 317 7.71 46.53 -12.49
C THR A 317 7.62 45.03 -12.31
N VAL A 318 6.41 44.51 -12.15
CA VAL A 318 6.12 43.08 -12.09
C VAL A 318 4.93 42.80 -13.00
N ASP A 319 4.95 41.69 -13.74
CA ASP A 319 3.84 41.27 -14.61
C ASP A 319 2.88 40.30 -13.90
N LYS A 320 1.81 39.89 -14.62
CA LYS A 320 0.80 38.96 -14.09
C LYS A 320 1.37 37.58 -13.71
N LYS A 321 2.49 37.18 -14.31
CA LYS A 321 3.18 35.89 -14.05
C LYS A 321 4.26 36.01 -12.96
N GLY A 322 4.42 37.19 -12.35
CA GLY A 322 5.42 37.44 -11.31
C GLY A 322 6.83 37.70 -11.83
N LYS A 323 7.03 37.99 -13.13
CA LYS A 323 8.34 38.38 -13.68
C LYS A 323 8.64 39.83 -13.28
N ILE A 324 9.76 40.03 -12.58
CA ILE A 324 10.16 41.32 -12.04
C ILE A 324 11.21 41.96 -12.97
N LYS A 325 11.04 43.23 -13.35
CA LYS A 325 12.00 44.04 -14.12
C LYS A 325 12.48 45.24 -13.30
N ALA A 326 13.78 45.31 -13.05
CA ALA A 326 14.41 46.41 -12.35
C ALA A 326 14.62 47.63 -13.27
N LYS A 327 14.19 48.82 -12.83
CA LYS A 327 14.25 50.06 -13.63
C LYS A 327 15.26 51.07 -13.07
N LYS A 328 15.08 51.56 -11.85
CA LYS A 328 15.91 52.58 -11.21
C LYS A 328 16.44 52.10 -9.87
N LYS A 329 17.66 52.52 -9.50
CA LYS A 329 18.25 52.28 -8.17
C LYS A 329 17.26 52.74 -7.08
N GLY A 330 17.04 51.90 -6.07
CA GLY A 330 16.10 52.17 -4.99
C GLY A 330 15.52 50.90 -4.41
N THR A 331 14.63 51.06 -3.43
CA THR A 331 13.94 49.95 -2.77
C THR A 331 12.43 50.16 -2.86
N ALA A 332 11.68 49.11 -3.20
CA ALA A 332 10.22 49.15 -3.20
C ALA A 332 9.62 47.80 -2.78
N LYS A 333 8.38 47.80 -2.32
CA LYS A 333 7.66 46.63 -1.83
C LYS A 333 6.94 45.94 -2.99
N LEU A 334 7.11 44.62 -3.09
CA LEU A 334 6.30 43.71 -3.89
C LEU A 334 5.22 43.11 -2.99
N THR A 335 3.95 43.23 -3.40
CA THR A 335 2.81 42.60 -2.72
C THR A 335 2.22 41.55 -3.63
N VAL A 336 2.09 40.33 -3.11
CA VAL A 336 1.34 39.22 -3.73
C VAL A 336 -0.01 39.15 -3.04
N THR A 337 -1.10 39.06 -3.80
CA THR A 337 -2.44 38.87 -3.26
C THR A 337 -3.03 37.59 -3.84
N LEU A 338 -3.52 36.70 -2.98
CA LEU A 338 -4.22 35.49 -3.37
C LEU A 338 -5.69 35.73 -3.72
N ALA A 339 -6.34 34.75 -4.33
CA ALA A 339 -7.77 34.81 -4.64
C ALA A 339 -8.62 34.88 -3.36
N SER A 340 -8.17 34.22 -2.28
CA SER A 340 -8.73 34.33 -0.92
C SER A 340 -8.55 35.71 -0.26
N GLY A 341 -7.78 36.62 -0.86
CA GLY A 341 -7.46 37.94 -0.30
C GLY A 341 -6.24 37.96 0.61
N LYS A 342 -5.68 36.80 1.00
CA LYS A 342 -4.44 36.73 1.79
C LYS A 342 -3.27 37.36 1.02
N LYS A 343 -2.38 38.06 1.74
CA LYS A 343 -1.25 38.80 1.16
C LYS A 343 0.09 38.33 1.71
N ALA A 344 1.12 38.37 0.87
CA ALA A 344 2.51 38.28 1.28
C ALA A 344 3.31 39.43 0.66
N THR A 345 4.39 39.84 1.31
CA THR A 345 5.22 40.96 0.83
C THR A 345 6.70 40.61 0.78
N ALA A 346 7.41 41.18 -0.20
CA ALA A 346 8.85 41.07 -0.35
C ALA A 346 9.45 42.44 -0.72
N LYS A 347 10.71 42.67 -0.35
CA LYS A 347 11.45 43.90 -0.62
C LYS A 347 12.29 43.75 -1.89
N VAL A 348 12.02 44.52 -2.94
CA VAL A 348 12.86 44.57 -4.15
C VAL A 348 13.90 45.67 -3.99
N LYS A 349 15.19 45.31 -4.01
CA LYS A 349 16.33 46.24 -3.87
C LYS A 349 17.07 46.34 -5.19
N VAL A 350 16.90 47.43 -5.91
CA VAL A 350 17.56 47.69 -7.19
C VAL A 350 18.86 48.46 -6.97
N GLN A 351 19.96 47.95 -7.53
CA GLN A 351 21.32 48.50 -7.37
C GLN A 351 22.04 48.66 -8.71
N LYS A 352 23.08 49.52 -8.75
CA LYS A 352 23.91 49.74 -9.94
C LYS A 352 24.86 48.56 -10.19
N GLY A 353 25.49 48.04 -9.13
CA GLY A 353 26.43 46.93 -9.19
C GLY A 353 25.77 45.57 -9.45
N THR A 354 26.59 44.59 -9.80
CA THR A 354 26.14 43.19 -9.91
C THR A 354 25.79 42.63 -8.53
N VAL A 355 24.73 41.82 -8.46
CA VAL A 355 24.32 41.15 -7.22
C VAL A 355 25.37 40.11 -6.83
N LYS A 356 26.18 40.42 -5.82
CA LYS A 356 27.20 39.51 -5.28
C LYS A 356 26.55 38.37 -4.49
N THR A 357 27.14 37.17 -4.58
CA THR A 357 26.81 36.03 -3.73
C THR A 357 27.22 36.33 -2.30
N THR A 358 26.31 36.13 -1.36
CA THR A 358 26.55 36.32 0.08
C THR A 358 26.72 34.99 0.82
N LYS A 359 26.07 33.91 0.34
CA LYS A 359 26.18 32.57 0.93
C LYS A 359 26.19 31.50 -0.16
N VAL A 360 27.05 30.50 0.04
CA VAL A 360 27.07 29.24 -0.73
C VAL A 360 26.66 28.15 0.24
N THR A 361 25.58 27.43 -0.07
CA THR A 361 25.14 26.27 0.70
C THR A 361 25.26 25.03 -0.18
N VAL A 362 25.72 23.94 0.42
CA VAL A 362 25.74 22.62 -0.21
C VAL A 362 24.98 21.68 0.70
N ASN A 363 24.27 20.71 0.13
CA ASN A 363 23.40 19.78 0.85
C ASN A 363 24.13 18.85 1.83
N THR A 364 25.46 18.83 1.83
CA THR A 364 26.26 18.04 2.78
C THR A 364 27.55 18.77 3.15
N SER A 365 28.08 18.49 4.35
CA SER A 365 29.39 18.92 4.84
C SER A 365 30.43 17.79 4.85
N LYS A 366 29.99 16.53 4.92
CA LYS A 366 30.82 15.32 4.91
C LYS A 366 30.15 14.23 4.08
N LEU A 367 30.93 13.52 3.28
CA LEU A 367 30.44 12.45 2.41
C LEU A 367 31.41 11.28 2.45
N VAL A 368 30.89 10.07 2.62
CA VAL A 368 31.65 8.83 2.43
C VAL A 368 31.19 8.20 1.13
N LEU A 369 32.14 7.90 0.25
CA LEU A 369 31.90 7.20 -1.01
C LEU A 369 32.71 5.91 -1.04
N LEU A 370 32.19 4.89 -1.71
CA LEU A 370 32.99 3.74 -2.08
C LEU A 370 33.78 4.03 -3.36
N LYS A 371 34.94 3.40 -3.52
CA LYS A 371 35.74 3.48 -4.76
C LYS A 371 34.85 3.16 -5.98
N GLY A 372 34.93 4.01 -7.01
CA GLY A 372 34.11 3.92 -8.22
C GLY A 372 32.71 4.51 -8.10
N GLY A 373 32.27 4.86 -6.88
CA GLY A 373 30.99 5.53 -6.64
C GLY A 373 30.97 6.97 -7.16
N SER A 374 29.76 7.48 -7.44
CA SER A 374 29.54 8.86 -7.84
C SER A 374 28.48 9.54 -6.95
N TYR A 375 28.52 10.88 -6.88
CA TYR A 375 27.55 11.66 -6.12
C TYR A 375 27.43 13.08 -6.67
N THR A 376 26.22 13.61 -6.83
CA THR A 376 26.01 14.97 -7.33
C THR A 376 25.75 15.95 -6.19
N LEU A 377 26.63 16.94 -6.02
CA LEU A 377 26.44 18.02 -5.05
C LEU A 377 25.25 18.92 -5.43
N ARG A 378 24.32 19.14 -4.51
CA ARG A 378 23.26 20.15 -4.66
C ARG A 378 23.71 21.46 -4.02
N THR A 379 24.14 22.40 -4.87
CA THR A 379 24.60 23.73 -4.46
C THR A 379 23.50 24.76 -4.63
N THR A 380 23.26 25.56 -3.58
CA THR A 380 22.36 26.72 -3.63
C THR A 380 23.13 28.01 -3.31
N LEU A 381 22.81 29.07 -4.05
CA LEU A 381 23.47 30.39 -3.93
C LEU A 381 22.46 31.42 -3.41
N ALA A 382 22.86 32.17 -2.39
CA ALA A 382 22.11 33.32 -1.91
C ALA A 382 22.85 34.64 -2.25
N PRO A 383 22.13 35.72 -2.61
CA PRO A 383 20.72 35.73 -2.94
C PRO A 383 20.46 34.97 -4.25
N LEU A 384 19.26 34.37 -4.40
CA LEU A 384 18.91 33.56 -5.57
C LEU A 384 19.05 34.31 -6.90
N THR A 385 18.95 35.64 -6.89
CA THR A 385 19.10 36.52 -8.05
C THR A 385 20.54 36.76 -8.50
N THR A 386 21.55 36.28 -7.75
CA THR A 386 22.95 36.39 -8.19
C THR A 386 23.16 35.75 -9.57
N GLN A 387 24.07 36.35 -10.33
CA GLN A 387 24.50 35.87 -11.65
C GLN A 387 25.90 35.23 -11.60
N GLN A 388 26.53 35.21 -10.43
CA GLN A 388 27.80 34.51 -10.24
C GLN A 388 27.56 33.00 -10.30
N LYS A 389 28.43 32.28 -11.01
CA LYS A 389 28.37 30.83 -11.16
C LYS A 389 29.11 30.14 -10.02
N ALA A 390 28.63 28.96 -9.63
CA ALA A 390 29.37 28.08 -8.74
C ALA A 390 30.50 27.39 -9.53
N THR A 391 31.68 27.29 -8.93
CA THR A 391 32.83 26.52 -9.42
C THR A 391 33.25 25.50 -8.37
N TYR A 392 33.83 24.39 -8.83
CA TYR A 392 34.17 23.25 -7.99
C TYR A 392 35.63 22.88 -8.17
N SER A 393 36.30 22.50 -7.09
CA SER A 393 37.65 21.95 -7.13
C SER A 393 37.84 20.87 -6.07
N SER A 394 38.76 19.93 -6.32
CA SER A 394 39.16 18.88 -5.38
C SER A 394 40.60 19.13 -4.93
N SER A 395 40.87 18.97 -3.63
CA SER A 395 42.24 19.03 -3.08
C SER A 395 43.09 17.85 -3.52
N ASN A 396 42.48 16.71 -3.87
CA ASN A 396 43.19 15.52 -4.36
C ASN A 396 42.37 14.80 -5.44
N LYS A 397 42.66 15.12 -6.72
CA LYS A 397 42.01 14.53 -7.89
C LYS A 397 42.31 13.03 -8.08
N LYS A 398 43.34 12.49 -7.44
CA LYS A 398 43.64 11.04 -7.46
C LYS A 398 42.67 10.26 -6.56
N VAL A 399 42.14 10.90 -5.52
CA VAL A 399 41.17 10.33 -4.57
C VAL A 399 39.73 10.58 -5.04
N VAL A 400 39.36 11.84 -5.30
CA VAL A 400 38.03 12.23 -5.82
C VAL A 400 38.16 13.33 -6.87
N THR A 401 37.50 13.17 -8.01
CA THR A 401 37.32 14.25 -8.99
C THR A 401 35.95 14.87 -8.89
N VAL A 402 35.82 16.15 -9.27
CA VAL A 402 34.54 16.87 -9.34
C VAL A 402 34.39 17.53 -10.71
N SER A 403 33.21 17.42 -11.32
CA SER A 403 32.89 18.04 -12.61
C SER A 403 32.41 19.49 -12.43
N SER A 404 32.29 20.24 -13.55
CA SER A 404 31.72 21.60 -13.56
C SER A 404 30.24 21.65 -13.13
N LYS A 405 29.53 20.51 -13.21
CA LYS A 405 28.14 20.35 -12.75
C LYS A 405 28.05 19.89 -11.29
N GLY A 406 29.18 19.72 -10.58
CA GLY A 406 29.22 19.28 -9.19
C GLY A 406 29.11 17.77 -9.00
N VAL A 407 29.36 16.96 -10.04
CA VAL A 407 29.36 15.49 -9.96
C VAL A 407 30.72 15.01 -9.45
N LEU A 408 30.72 14.34 -8.30
CA LEU A 408 31.87 13.69 -7.69
C LEU A 408 32.04 12.28 -8.24
N ASN A 409 33.28 11.87 -8.49
CA ASN A 409 33.64 10.50 -8.82
C ASN A 409 34.78 10.05 -7.91
N ALA A 410 34.54 8.99 -7.13
CA ALA A 410 35.50 8.38 -6.21
C ALA A 410 36.45 7.46 -6.96
N LYS A 411 37.76 7.68 -6.84
CA LYS A 411 38.79 6.98 -7.62
C LYS A 411 39.68 6.06 -6.80
N LYS A 412 40.13 6.52 -5.64
CA LYS A 412 41.08 5.79 -4.77
C LYS A 412 40.74 6.01 -3.31
N LYS A 413 40.98 5.00 -2.46
CA LYS A 413 40.90 5.10 -1.00
C LYS A 413 41.64 6.34 -0.50
N GLY A 414 41.04 7.05 0.46
CA GLY A 414 41.64 8.22 1.09
C GLY A 414 40.63 9.38 1.22
N THR A 415 41.10 10.53 1.69
CA THR A 415 40.23 11.70 1.92
C THR A 415 40.62 12.86 1.02
N ALA A 416 39.63 13.58 0.49
CA ALA A 416 39.80 14.79 -0.29
C ALA A 416 38.79 15.86 0.15
N LYS A 417 39.21 17.13 0.15
CA LYS A 417 38.31 18.27 0.38
C LYS A 417 37.81 18.80 -0.97
N ILE A 418 36.49 18.89 -1.13
CA ILE A 418 35.87 19.53 -2.27
C ILE A 418 35.53 20.98 -1.89
N THR A 419 36.00 21.93 -2.68
CA THR A 419 35.71 23.36 -2.50
C THR A 419 34.71 23.81 -3.54
N VAL A 420 33.59 24.38 -3.08
CA VAL A 420 32.57 25.04 -3.91
C VAL A 420 32.69 26.54 -3.71
N LYS A 421 32.91 27.31 -4.79
CA LYS A 421 33.12 28.77 -4.75
C LYS A 421 32.12 29.50 -5.64
N SER A 422 31.65 30.66 -5.20
CA SER A 422 30.91 31.62 -6.04
C SER A 422 31.26 33.04 -5.59
N GLY A 423 31.89 33.82 -6.48
CA GLY A 423 32.46 35.11 -6.11
C GLY A 423 33.53 34.97 -5.02
N SER A 424 33.42 35.77 -3.96
CA SER A 424 34.32 35.71 -2.79
C SER A 424 33.91 34.66 -1.75
N LYS A 425 32.76 34.00 -1.91
CA LYS A 425 32.24 33.03 -0.95
C LYS A 425 32.62 31.61 -1.35
N LYS A 426 33.02 30.80 -0.36
CA LYS A 426 33.38 29.39 -0.54
C LYS A 426 32.76 28.52 0.55
N LYS A 427 32.47 27.26 0.23
CA LYS A 427 32.11 26.20 1.17
C LYS A 427 32.98 24.97 0.87
N GLN A 428 33.48 24.33 1.91
CA GLN A 428 34.26 23.09 1.79
C GLN A 428 33.47 21.90 2.34
N ILE A 429 33.71 20.75 1.73
CA ILE A 429 33.08 19.46 2.04
C ILE A 429 34.18 18.43 2.13
N SER A 430 34.18 17.61 3.18
CA SER A 430 35.12 16.49 3.29
C SER A 430 34.54 15.27 2.59
N VAL A 431 35.28 14.67 1.67
CA VAL A 431 34.88 13.43 0.99
C VAL A 431 35.89 12.34 1.32
N THR A 432 35.44 11.30 2.01
CA THR A 432 36.25 10.12 2.30
C THR A 432 35.86 9.03 1.31
N VAL A 433 36.85 8.51 0.58
CA VAL A 433 36.69 7.34 -0.26
C VAL A 433 37.17 6.13 0.52
N ASN A 434 36.24 5.23 0.78
CA ASN A 434 36.55 3.93 1.35
C ASN A 434 36.67 2.90 0.23
N VAL A 435 37.50 1.91 0.49
CA VAL A 435 37.40 0.62 -0.18
C VAL A 435 36.85 -0.30 0.89
N PRO A 436 35.72 -0.97 0.66
CA PRO A 436 35.23 -1.96 1.59
C PRO A 436 36.33 -2.99 1.84
N SER A 437 36.61 -3.26 3.12
CA SER A 437 37.61 -4.23 3.54
C SER A 437 36.87 -5.21 4.44
N PHE A 438 36.67 -6.41 3.95
CA PHE A 438 36.08 -7.49 4.70
C PHE A 438 37.11 -8.61 4.86
N PRO A 439 37.03 -9.40 5.94
CA PRO A 439 37.86 -10.58 6.05
C PRO A 439 37.56 -11.48 4.84
N LYS A 440 38.59 -11.89 4.11
CA LYS A 440 38.43 -12.93 3.09
C LYS A 440 37.94 -14.21 3.78
N GLY A 441 37.08 -14.95 3.09
CA GLY A 441 36.42 -16.14 3.64
C GLY A 441 35.25 -15.90 4.59
N ASP A 442 34.98 -14.65 5.00
CA ASP A 442 33.84 -14.36 5.89
C ASP A 442 32.55 -14.19 5.08
N GLY A 443 31.90 -15.33 4.81
CA GLY A 443 30.58 -15.37 4.16
C GLY A 443 29.53 -14.55 4.91
N ASN A 444 29.60 -14.46 6.24
CA ASN A 444 28.68 -13.65 7.04
C ASN A 444 28.90 -12.15 6.83
N ALA A 445 30.15 -11.72 6.66
CA ALA A 445 30.45 -10.34 6.28
C ALA A 445 29.89 -10.01 4.88
N PHE A 446 29.97 -10.93 3.92
CA PHE A 446 29.34 -10.75 2.61
C PHE A 446 27.82 -10.67 2.72
N LEU A 447 27.20 -11.50 3.56
CA LEU A 447 25.78 -11.45 3.84
C LEU A 447 25.34 -10.12 4.47
N LYS A 448 26.16 -9.49 5.32
CA LYS A 448 25.87 -8.13 5.83
C LYS A 448 25.79 -7.10 4.71
N SER A 449 26.64 -7.21 3.68
CA SER A 449 26.52 -6.37 2.46
C SER A 449 25.23 -6.69 1.70
N CYS A 450 24.87 -7.96 1.53
CA CYS A 450 23.59 -8.36 0.92
C CYS A 450 22.38 -7.78 1.66
N GLN A 451 22.35 -7.95 2.97
CA GLN A 451 21.30 -7.44 3.85
C GLN A 451 21.18 -5.92 3.77
N LYS A 452 22.31 -5.20 3.82
CA LYS A 452 22.33 -3.74 3.71
C LYS A 452 21.72 -3.26 2.40
N ILE A 453 22.09 -3.86 1.27
CA ILE A 453 21.56 -3.49 -0.04
C ILE A 453 20.07 -3.85 -0.13
N ALA A 454 19.67 -5.03 0.35
CA ALA A 454 18.27 -5.47 0.38
C ALA A 454 17.40 -4.53 1.21
N ASN A 455 17.81 -4.21 2.44
CA ASN A 455 17.10 -3.29 3.31
C ASN A 455 16.98 -1.90 2.68
N THR A 456 18.05 -1.42 2.04
CA THR A 456 18.01 -0.13 1.34
C THR A 456 16.99 -0.14 0.20
N ILE A 457 16.93 -1.21 -0.59
CA ILE A 457 15.91 -1.38 -1.66
C ILE A 457 14.50 -1.33 -1.07
N MET A 458 14.27 -2.06 0.02
CA MET A 458 12.97 -2.11 0.70
C MET A 458 12.56 -0.77 1.31
N THR A 459 13.50 -0.03 1.91
CA THR A 459 13.24 1.27 2.55
C THR A 459 13.11 2.43 1.56
N ASP A 460 13.90 2.46 0.49
CA ASP A 460 13.86 3.54 -0.50
C ASP A 460 12.52 3.61 -1.25
N GLY A 461 11.82 2.47 -1.37
CA GLY A 461 10.60 2.30 -2.15
C GLY A 461 10.80 2.51 -3.66
N ASN A 462 9.76 2.28 -4.45
CA ASN A 462 9.74 2.51 -5.91
C ASN A 462 10.84 1.79 -6.73
N TRP A 463 11.38 0.69 -6.20
CA TRP A 463 12.30 -0.19 -6.93
C TRP A 463 11.50 -1.21 -7.74
N ILE A 464 11.79 -1.29 -9.03
CA ILE A 464 11.18 -2.25 -9.96
C ILE A 464 12.19 -3.31 -10.39
N TYR A 465 11.69 -4.49 -10.73
CA TYR A 465 12.48 -5.50 -11.42
C TYR A 465 12.65 -5.11 -12.89
N PHE A 466 13.88 -5.08 -13.39
CA PHE A 466 14.21 -4.75 -14.78
C PHE A 466 15.32 -5.67 -15.29
N SER A 467 15.13 -6.33 -16.44
CA SER A 467 16.12 -7.24 -17.03
C SER A 467 16.49 -6.91 -18.49
N GLY A 468 16.30 -5.65 -18.90
CA GLY A 468 16.56 -5.18 -20.26
C GLY A 468 17.90 -4.45 -20.46
N VAL A 469 18.07 -3.89 -21.66
CA VAL A 469 19.21 -3.03 -22.02
C VAL A 469 19.16 -1.72 -21.23
N GLY A 470 20.30 -1.25 -20.70
CA GLY A 470 20.38 0.03 -19.98
C GLY A 470 20.37 -0.07 -18.44
N MET A 471 20.56 -1.29 -17.92
CA MET A 471 20.78 -1.59 -16.52
C MET A 471 21.93 -0.77 -15.92
N LYS A 472 21.74 -0.27 -14.70
CA LYS A 472 22.71 0.65 -14.06
C LYS A 472 23.90 -0.11 -13.53
N LYS A 473 25.08 0.51 -13.64
CA LYS A 473 26.38 -0.12 -13.45
C LYS A 473 26.84 -0.14 -12.00
N SER A 474 26.15 0.59 -11.12
CA SER A 474 26.41 0.62 -9.68
C SER A 474 25.13 0.79 -8.89
N PHE A 475 25.15 0.39 -7.63
CA PHE A 475 24.00 0.56 -6.74
C PHE A 475 23.57 2.02 -6.60
N ALA A 476 24.53 2.95 -6.50
CA ALA A 476 24.25 4.38 -6.41
C ALA A 476 23.55 4.89 -7.69
N GLU A 477 24.02 4.49 -8.87
CA GLU A 477 23.40 4.86 -10.14
C GLU A 477 21.99 4.27 -10.27
N ALA A 478 21.78 3.03 -9.82
CA ALA A 478 20.47 2.39 -9.80
C ALA A 478 19.48 3.09 -8.88
N ARG A 479 19.94 3.49 -7.69
CA ARG A 479 19.13 4.18 -6.67
C ARG A 479 18.76 5.61 -7.06
N ASP A 480 19.65 6.30 -7.78
CA ASP A 480 19.44 7.68 -8.22
C ASP A 480 18.62 7.77 -9.53
N TYR A 481 18.34 6.63 -10.18
CA TYR A 481 17.53 6.54 -11.39
C TYR A 481 16.02 6.48 -11.08
N ASN A 482 15.18 6.92 -12.03
CA ASN A 482 13.72 6.93 -11.87
C ASN A 482 13.02 6.29 -13.09
N PRO A 483 12.24 5.21 -12.92
CA PRO A 483 12.05 4.44 -11.68
C PRO A 483 13.34 3.73 -11.26
N ARG A 484 13.53 3.46 -9.96
CA ARG A 484 14.73 2.74 -9.47
C ARG A 484 14.66 1.31 -9.96
N GLN A 485 15.77 0.74 -10.39
CA GLN A 485 15.74 -0.54 -11.09
C GLN A 485 16.86 -1.48 -10.67
N THR A 486 16.53 -2.76 -10.51
CA THR A 486 17.53 -3.84 -10.34
C THR A 486 17.00 -5.16 -10.91
N SER A 487 17.85 -6.18 -10.95
CA SER A 487 17.50 -7.56 -11.27
C SER A 487 18.18 -8.49 -10.26
N CYS A 488 17.89 -9.79 -10.36
CA CYS A 488 18.53 -10.82 -9.53
C CYS A 488 20.06 -10.77 -9.64
N ALA A 489 20.59 -10.81 -10.86
CA ALA A 489 22.02 -10.71 -11.11
C ALA A 489 22.58 -9.34 -10.69
N ASN A 490 21.90 -8.24 -10.99
CA ASN A 490 22.44 -6.91 -10.68
C ASN A 490 22.50 -6.65 -9.17
N TYR A 491 21.50 -7.13 -8.43
CA TYR A 491 21.51 -7.11 -6.97
C TYR A 491 22.74 -7.83 -6.41
N VAL A 492 23.03 -9.05 -6.88
CA VAL A 492 24.24 -9.78 -6.46
C VAL A 492 25.52 -9.00 -6.82
N ASN A 493 25.61 -8.46 -8.04
CA ASN A 493 26.75 -7.62 -8.42
C ASN A 493 26.88 -6.37 -7.53
N PHE A 494 25.78 -5.76 -7.10
CA PHE A 494 25.79 -4.64 -6.14
C PHE A 494 26.29 -5.06 -4.77
N CYS A 495 25.89 -6.24 -4.29
CA CYS A 495 26.39 -6.80 -3.04
C CYS A 495 27.91 -7.01 -3.13
N MET A 496 28.41 -7.54 -4.25
CA MET A 496 29.85 -7.73 -4.47
C MET A 496 30.61 -6.42 -4.63
N GLN A 497 29.99 -5.38 -5.19
CA GLN A 497 30.57 -4.04 -5.27
C GLN A 497 30.63 -3.36 -3.89
N ASP A 498 29.57 -3.50 -3.08
CA ASP A 498 29.57 -3.05 -1.68
C ASP A 498 30.55 -3.86 -0.84
N PHE A 499 30.72 -5.15 -1.15
CA PHE A 499 31.69 -6.04 -0.52
C PHE A 499 33.14 -5.78 -1.00
N GLY A 500 33.33 -5.11 -2.14
CA GLY A 500 34.64 -4.79 -2.69
C GLY A 500 35.31 -5.92 -3.49
N THR A 501 34.61 -7.02 -3.77
CA THR A 501 35.12 -8.11 -4.63
C THR A 501 34.81 -7.88 -6.11
N LEU A 502 33.99 -6.89 -6.44
CA LEU A 502 33.81 -6.33 -7.78
C LEU A 502 33.92 -4.81 -7.77
N GLU A 503 34.28 -4.23 -8.91
CA GLU A 503 34.27 -2.77 -9.11
C GLU A 503 32.99 -2.32 -9.85
N PRO A 504 32.53 -1.07 -9.66
CA PRO A 504 31.42 -0.52 -10.41
C PRO A 504 31.50 -0.73 -11.93
N GLY A 505 30.41 -1.28 -12.47
CA GLY A 505 30.25 -1.62 -13.88
C GLY A 505 30.89 -2.92 -14.32
N MET A 506 31.52 -3.69 -13.42
CA MET A 506 31.74 -5.12 -13.61
C MET A 506 30.45 -5.86 -13.27
N ALA A 507 30.06 -6.81 -14.12
CA ALA A 507 28.84 -7.58 -13.93
C ALA A 507 28.92 -8.96 -14.59
N PHE A 508 28.27 -9.93 -13.97
CA PHE A 508 28.00 -11.25 -14.54
C PHE A 508 26.59 -11.73 -14.17
N TYR A 509 26.12 -12.77 -14.83
CA TYR A 509 24.82 -13.39 -14.58
C TYR A 509 24.81 -14.86 -15.03
N GLY A 510 23.84 -15.64 -14.55
CA GLY A 510 23.51 -16.95 -15.09
C GLY A 510 22.65 -16.86 -16.35
N ASP A 511 23.08 -17.41 -17.47
CA ASP A 511 22.26 -17.48 -18.68
C ASP A 511 21.17 -18.57 -18.60
N GLY A 512 20.28 -18.64 -19.59
CA GLY A 512 19.22 -19.65 -19.64
C GLY A 512 19.70 -21.11 -19.70
N LYS A 513 21.01 -21.35 -19.90
CA LYS A 513 21.66 -22.66 -19.89
C LYS A 513 22.39 -22.94 -18.57
N GLY A 514 22.33 -22.03 -17.59
CA GLY A 514 22.99 -22.16 -16.30
C GLY A 514 24.49 -21.88 -16.37
N LYS A 515 24.99 -21.21 -17.40
CA LYS A 515 26.40 -20.81 -17.52
C LYS A 515 26.61 -19.40 -16.97
N ILE A 516 27.80 -19.17 -16.41
CA ILE A 516 28.23 -17.83 -15.99
C ILE A 516 28.59 -17.01 -17.24
N VAL A 517 27.94 -15.87 -17.41
CA VAL A 517 28.21 -14.93 -18.50
C VAL A 517 28.66 -13.59 -17.94
N TYR A 518 29.84 -13.14 -18.37
CA TYR A 518 30.39 -11.82 -18.04
C TYR A 518 29.91 -10.75 -19.03
N GLN A 519 29.55 -9.57 -18.53
CA GLN A 519 28.99 -8.47 -19.34
C GLN A 519 30.04 -7.41 -19.70
N GLY A 520 29.83 -6.72 -20.84
CA GLY A 520 30.65 -5.59 -21.30
C GLY A 520 31.54 -5.90 -22.51
N SER A 521 32.51 -5.02 -22.78
CA SER A 521 33.54 -5.23 -23.82
C SER A 521 34.40 -6.45 -23.50
N SER A 522 35.12 -7.01 -24.49
CA SER A 522 36.02 -8.15 -24.28
C SER A 522 37.00 -7.93 -23.13
N SER A 523 37.60 -6.73 -23.05
CA SER A 523 38.47 -6.34 -21.94
C SER A 523 37.76 -6.33 -20.59
N LYS A 524 36.50 -5.86 -20.53
CA LYS A 524 35.74 -5.80 -19.29
C LYS A 524 35.23 -7.16 -18.83
N LYS A 525 34.88 -8.03 -19.78
CA LYS A 525 34.57 -9.44 -19.52
C LYS A 525 35.75 -10.14 -18.88
N ALA A 526 36.94 -10.00 -19.48
CA ALA A 526 38.18 -10.57 -18.95
C ALA A 526 38.52 -10.03 -17.55
N ALA A 527 38.41 -8.71 -17.34
CA ALA A 527 38.68 -8.11 -16.03
C ALA A 527 37.66 -8.55 -14.95
N THR A 528 36.38 -8.66 -15.31
CA THR A 528 35.35 -9.15 -14.38
C THR A 528 35.60 -10.61 -14.02
N LYS A 529 35.90 -11.45 -15.02
CA LYS A 529 36.25 -12.86 -14.83
C LYS A 529 37.44 -13.01 -13.88
N ALA A 530 38.52 -12.27 -14.12
CA ALA A 530 39.71 -12.29 -13.27
C ALA A 530 39.41 -11.87 -11.83
N MET A 531 38.56 -10.86 -11.61
CA MET A 531 38.14 -10.45 -10.26
C MET A 531 37.28 -11.51 -9.57
N VAL A 532 36.39 -12.19 -10.29
CA VAL A 532 35.60 -13.30 -9.74
C VAL A 532 36.53 -14.46 -9.36
N GLU A 533 37.36 -14.94 -10.28
CA GLU A 533 38.28 -16.07 -10.03
C GLU A 533 39.32 -15.77 -8.95
N LYS A 534 39.72 -14.51 -8.79
CA LYS A 534 40.62 -14.07 -7.72
C LYS A 534 39.99 -14.20 -6.33
N ASN A 535 38.70 -13.88 -6.20
CA ASN A 535 38.05 -13.77 -4.89
C ASN A 535 37.14 -14.95 -4.55
N TYR A 536 36.75 -15.77 -5.54
CA TYR A 536 35.80 -16.86 -5.36
C TYR A 536 36.30 -18.15 -5.98
N ASP A 537 35.99 -19.27 -5.32
CA ASP A 537 36.04 -20.61 -5.89
C ASP A 537 34.79 -20.83 -6.74
N ILE A 538 34.98 -21.27 -7.99
CA ILE A 538 33.89 -21.56 -8.92
C ILE A 538 33.61 -23.06 -8.86
N ILE A 539 32.60 -23.44 -8.10
CA ILE A 539 32.23 -24.84 -7.86
C ILE A 539 31.14 -25.22 -8.86
N LYS A 540 31.43 -26.18 -9.75
CA LYS A 540 30.45 -26.71 -10.70
C LYS A 540 29.63 -27.81 -10.03
N LEU A 541 28.33 -27.60 -9.89
CA LEU A 541 27.41 -28.54 -9.24
C LEU A 541 26.57 -29.36 -10.22
N GLY A 542 26.53 -28.97 -11.50
CA GLY A 542 25.90 -29.80 -12.54
C GLY A 542 24.38 -29.98 -12.39
N GLY A 543 23.70 -29.12 -11.63
CA GLY A 543 22.25 -29.17 -11.45
C GLY A 543 21.77 -29.80 -10.14
N LYS A 544 22.64 -29.93 -9.12
CA LYS A 544 22.21 -30.38 -7.78
C LYS A 544 21.15 -29.44 -7.18
N LYS A 545 20.18 -30.02 -6.46
CA LYS A 545 19.19 -29.26 -5.68
C LYS A 545 19.87 -28.52 -4.52
N ALA A 546 19.33 -27.36 -4.14
CA ALA A 546 19.92 -26.48 -3.12
C ALA A 546 20.20 -27.17 -1.78
N VAL A 547 19.26 -27.97 -1.29
CA VAL A 547 19.39 -28.73 -0.02
C VAL A 547 20.53 -29.75 -0.05
N ASN A 548 20.91 -30.24 -1.24
CA ASN A 548 21.95 -31.25 -1.44
C ASN A 548 23.25 -30.66 -2.01
N ALA A 549 23.34 -29.32 -2.09
CA ALA A 549 24.45 -28.62 -2.73
C ALA A 549 25.58 -28.26 -1.74
N GLY A 550 25.42 -28.54 -0.44
CA GLY A 550 26.42 -28.24 0.58
C GLY A 550 26.74 -26.73 0.66
N LEU A 551 25.69 -25.92 0.55
CA LEU A 551 25.81 -24.46 0.50
C LEU A 551 26.29 -23.89 1.84
N GLN A 552 27.08 -22.83 1.76
CA GLN A 552 27.56 -22.06 2.89
C GLN A 552 26.99 -20.64 2.84
N PRO A 553 26.64 -20.04 3.99
CA PRO A 553 26.22 -18.65 4.09
C PRO A 553 27.12 -17.72 3.25
N GLY A 554 26.53 -16.98 2.32
CA GLY A 554 27.24 -16.09 1.40
C GLY A 554 27.59 -16.69 0.03
N ASP A 555 27.30 -17.97 -0.20
CA ASP A 555 27.45 -18.58 -1.52
C ASP A 555 26.55 -17.89 -2.56
N ILE A 556 27.15 -17.47 -3.67
CA ILE A 556 26.41 -16.93 -4.82
C ILE A 556 26.02 -18.10 -5.71
N CYS A 557 24.72 -18.31 -5.90
CA CYS A 557 24.19 -19.47 -6.62
C CYS A 557 23.74 -19.07 -8.04
N ILE A 558 24.15 -19.86 -9.03
CA ILE A 558 23.86 -19.65 -10.44
C ILE A 558 22.92 -20.76 -10.94
N TYR A 559 21.76 -20.35 -11.41
CA TYR A 559 20.72 -21.20 -11.99
C TYR A 559 20.57 -20.89 -13.48
N LYS A 560 19.66 -21.60 -14.14
CA LYS A 560 19.19 -21.21 -15.47
C LYS A 560 18.44 -19.87 -15.40
N GLY A 561 19.06 -18.81 -15.90
CA GLY A 561 18.47 -17.47 -16.00
C GLY A 561 18.34 -16.71 -14.69
N HIS A 562 18.91 -17.21 -13.58
CA HIS A 562 18.75 -16.61 -12.26
C HIS A 562 20.04 -16.63 -11.44
N THR A 563 20.16 -15.68 -10.52
CA THR A 563 21.33 -15.54 -9.64
C THR A 563 20.89 -14.95 -8.30
N ASN A 564 21.23 -15.60 -7.19
CA ASN A 564 20.89 -15.13 -5.84
C ASN A 564 22.03 -15.47 -4.85
N VAL A 565 21.85 -15.11 -3.58
CA VAL A 565 22.81 -15.42 -2.50
C VAL A 565 22.14 -16.27 -1.44
N PHE A 566 22.77 -17.38 -1.08
CA PHE A 566 22.33 -18.25 0.01
C PHE A 566 22.62 -17.59 1.36
N ALA A 567 21.59 -17.37 2.17
CA ALA A 567 21.73 -16.73 3.48
C ALA A 567 21.98 -17.76 4.58
N CYS A 568 21.03 -18.68 4.78
CA CYS A 568 21.10 -19.73 5.80
C CYS A 568 20.05 -20.81 5.53
N LEU A 569 19.98 -21.80 6.42
CA LEU A 569 18.78 -22.63 6.61
C LEU A 569 17.95 -22.01 7.75
N ASN A 570 16.62 -22.03 7.64
CA ASN A 570 15.74 -21.70 8.76
C ASN A 570 15.66 -22.85 9.77
N SER A 571 14.85 -22.70 10.83
CA SER A 571 14.63 -23.73 11.86
C SER A 571 14.08 -25.06 11.33
N GLU A 572 13.44 -25.04 10.16
CA GLU A 572 12.86 -26.21 9.49
C GLU A 572 13.82 -26.81 8.44
N GLY A 573 15.07 -26.33 8.36
CA GLY A 573 16.04 -26.80 7.37
C GLY A 573 15.78 -26.29 5.95
N VAL A 574 14.90 -25.30 5.76
CA VAL A 574 14.58 -24.70 4.46
C VAL A 574 15.60 -23.63 4.10
N PRO A 575 16.24 -23.71 2.91
CA PRO A 575 17.08 -22.65 2.37
C PRO A 575 16.40 -21.28 2.31
N VAL A 576 17.12 -20.27 2.83
CA VAL A 576 16.73 -18.87 2.81
C VAL A 576 17.71 -18.07 1.96
N TRP A 577 17.18 -17.10 1.21
CA TRP A 577 17.89 -16.43 0.14
C TRP A 577 17.75 -14.91 0.22
N TYR A 578 18.83 -14.21 -0.12
CA TYR A 578 18.72 -12.84 -0.61
C TYR A 578 18.47 -12.85 -2.13
N ASP A 579 17.27 -12.45 -2.53
CA ASP A 579 16.79 -12.60 -3.91
C ASP A 579 16.02 -11.38 -4.42
N ALA A 580 16.55 -10.75 -5.46
CA ALA A 580 15.91 -9.68 -6.21
C ALA A 580 15.30 -10.18 -7.53
N GLY A 581 14.70 -11.38 -7.51
CA GLY A 581 14.00 -11.96 -8.65
C GLY A 581 12.69 -11.24 -8.98
N ARG A 582 12.12 -11.49 -10.16
CA ARG A 582 10.83 -10.91 -10.56
C ARG A 582 9.71 -11.26 -9.56
N ASN A 583 9.77 -12.44 -8.97
CA ASN A 583 8.77 -12.92 -7.99
C ASN A 583 8.91 -12.23 -6.62
N SER A 584 9.92 -11.38 -6.45
CA SER A 584 10.09 -10.51 -5.30
C SER A 584 9.29 -9.20 -5.44
N THR A 585 8.62 -8.97 -6.59
CA THR A 585 7.76 -7.79 -6.80
C THR A 585 6.29 -8.08 -6.47
N SER A 586 5.53 -7.02 -6.24
CA SER A 586 4.10 -7.05 -5.91
C SER A 586 3.21 -7.76 -6.94
N ASP A 587 3.68 -7.91 -8.17
CA ASP A 587 2.91 -8.48 -9.29
C ASP A 587 3.66 -9.61 -10.03
N GLY A 588 4.86 -9.97 -9.59
CA GLY A 588 5.71 -10.97 -10.24
C GLY A 588 6.19 -10.59 -11.65
N LYS A 589 5.97 -9.35 -12.10
CA LYS A 589 6.20 -8.91 -13.48
C LYS A 589 7.36 -7.91 -13.57
N PRO A 590 8.14 -7.94 -14.67
CA PRO A 590 9.12 -6.89 -14.95
C PRO A 590 8.43 -5.54 -15.15
N GLU A 591 9.08 -4.48 -14.67
CA GLU A 591 8.78 -3.08 -15.00
C GLU A 591 7.45 -2.50 -14.50
N SER A 592 6.59 -3.31 -13.87
CA SER A 592 5.28 -2.86 -13.37
C SER A 592 5.13 -2.93 -11.85
N GLY A 593 5.69 -3.94 -11.17
CA GLY A 593 5.58 -4.09 -9.73
C GLY A 593 6.80 -3.63 -8.94
N TYR A 594 6.56 -3.25 -7.67
CA TYR A 594 7.61 -2.87 -6.74
C TYR A 594 8.07 -4.06 -5.91
N PHE A 595 9.34 -4.08 -5.50
CA PHE A 595 9.84 -5.11 -4.58
C PHE A 595 9.07 -5.07 -3.25
N THR A 596 8.53 -6.21 -2.84
CA THR A 596 7.79 -6.42 -1.59
C THR A 596 8.54 -7.34 -0.62
N ASN A 597 9.47 -8.16 -1.11
CA ASN A 597 10.31 -8.99 -0.26
C ASN A 597 11.64 -9.34 -0.93
N MET A 598 12.76 -9.06 -0.26
CA MET A 598 14.12 -9.39 -0.72
C MET A 598 14.75 -10.57 0.02
N TYR A 599 14.13 -11.06 1.10
CA TYR A 599 14.58 -12.16 1.94
C TYR A 599 13.54 -13.29 1.92
N ARG A 600 13.82 -14.36 1.16
CA ARG A 600 12.80 -15.35 0.78
C ARG A 600 13.18 -16.74 1.26
N ALA A 601 12.21 -17.43 1.85
CA ALA A 601 12.24 -18.88 2.03
C ALA A 601 11.62 -19.57 0.80
N SER A 602 11.99 -20.84 0.58
CA SER A 602 11.33 -21.86 -0.25
C SER A 602 11.35 -21.80 -1.78
N TYR A 603 11.35 -20.64 -2.45
CA TYR A 603 11.15 -20.60 -3.92
C TYR A 603 12.21 -21.35 -4.76
N TYR A 604 13.41 -21.60 -4.21
CA TYR A 604 14.51 -22.27 -4.92
C TYR A 604 14.89 -23.65 -4.38
N ASN A 605 14.14 -24.21 -3.43
CA ASN A 605 14.51 -25.50 -2.81
C ASN A 605 14.57 -26.65 -3.83
N SER A 606 13.73 -26.58 -4.86
CA SER A 606 13.67 -27.56 -5.96
C SER A 606 14.49 -27.17 -7.20
N MET A 607 15.05 -25.96 -7.27
CA MET A 607 15.74 -25.50 -8.48
C MET A 607 17.18 -26.03 -8.57
N PRO A 608 17.60 -26.56 -9.73
CA PRO A 608 18.94 -27.09 -9.93
C PRO A 608 19.98 -25.96 -10.00
N ILE A 609 20.96 -25.99 -9.10
CA ILE A 609 22.11 -25.08 -9.08
C ILE A 609 23.21 -25.64 -9.98
N TYR A 610 23.71 -24.82 -10.92
CA TYR A 610 24.75 -25.22 -11.87
C TYR A 610 26.14 -24.83 -11.41
N TYR A 611 26.27 -23.63 -10.82
CA TYR A 611 27.52 -23.14 -10.25
C TYR A 611 27.26 -22.46 -8.91
N VAL A 612 28.24 -22.58 -8.03
CA VAL A 612 28.35 -21.78 -6.80
C VAL A 612 29.65 -20.99 -6.89
N LEU A 613 29.58 -19.69 -6.59
CA LEU A 613 30.75 -18.88 -6.30
C LEU A 613 30.87 -18.76 -4.79
N ARG A 614 31.86 -19.45 -4.22
CA ARG A 614 32.15 -19.44 -2.79
C ARG A 614 33.30 -18.51 -2.51
N LEU A 615 33.18 -17.63 -1.52
CA LEU A 615 34.25 -16.68 -1.20
C LEU A 615 35.50 -17.45 -0.73
N LYS A 616 36.65 -17.17 -1.34
CA LYS A 616 37.93 -17.76 -0.93
C LYS A 616 38.31 -17.26 0.46
N LYS A 617 38.83 -18.17 1.29
CA LYS A 617 39.38 -17.85 2.61
C LYS A 617 40.63 -16.98 2.53
#